data_AF-A0A0K0FUD1-F1
#
_entry.id   AF-A0A0K0FUD1-F1
#
_cell.length_a   1.000
_cell.length_b   1.000
_cell.length_c   1.000
_cell.angle_alpha   90.00
_cell.angle_beta   90.00
_cell.angle_gamma   90.00
#
_symmetry.space_group_name_H-M   'P 1'
#
loop_
_entity.id
_entity.type
_entity.pdbx_description
1 polymer ?
#
loop_
_entity_poly.entity_id
_entity_poly.type
_entity_poly.pdbx_seq_one_letter_code
_entity_poly.pdbx_strand_id
1 'polypeptide(L)'
;MIKYFIPILLLTLLNSIYSVTINYNFDKNNSPEIDKCIRDAMEEIMDETCLIFEENPINPEALFFIESGHCSWQAANKTVHLGVDCINAKTCQDIITRALTSDRPYPIASRTLNIKYNCTDKCTLICENGGQVNGNCECECAYGFKGERCEQLKMEHMFTDNNCGFIDDESSGTVSLSTYPDYITKKPTFCQWVIKAENPWESIEFEFIDIDLASENLAPGQRCEDSLVIVGVESLTGPIPCDESKNSIIGKTFRSDGNFVLIELKTSSWSDGKYKGPEIKYRTYKRSLFDNIRILTSEITSNSGYICTTTQIVLFIVITIVLAQTHI
;
A
#
# COMPACT_ATOMS: atom_id res chain seq x y z
N MET A 1 3.84 8.44 -58.43
CA MET A 1 2.78 8.79 -57.45
C MET A 1 2.87 8.02 -56.13
N ILE A 2 4.04 7.47 -55.73
CA ILE A 2 4.22 6.70 -54.49
C ILE A 2 5.47 7.20 -53.76
N LYS A 3 5.56 8.52 -53.50
CA LYS A 3 6.67 9.11 -52.73
C LYS A 3 6.23 10.10 -51.63
N TYR A 4 4.92 10.36 -51.53
CA TYR A 4 4.36 11.31 -50.56
C TYR A 4 3.42 10.66 -49.53
N PHE A 5 3.26 9.33 -49.53
CA PHE A 5 2.36 8.63 -48.61
C PHE A 5 3.04 8.15 -47.31
N ILE A 6 4.36 8.17 -47.23
CA ILE A 6 5.12 7.67 -46.08
C ILE A 6 5.33 8.71 -44.95
N PRO A 7 5.40 10.05 -45.18
CA PRO A 7 5.59 10.99 -44.07
C PRO A 7 4.28 11.35 -43.34
N ILE A 8 3.10 11.00 -43.91
CA ILE A 8 1.79 11.28 -43.27
C ILE A 8 1.41 10.15 -42.31
N LEU A 9 1.82 8.91 -42.58
CA LEU A 9 1.55 7.76 -41.69
C LEU A 9 2.47 7.75 -40.45
N LEU A 10 3.61 8.43 -40.48
CA LEU A 10 4.50 8.56 -39.33
C LEU A 10 4.09 9.68 -38.35
N LEU A 11 3.21 10.60 -38.77
CA LEU A 11 2.70 11.67 -37.91
C LEU A 11 1.42 11.29 -37.16
N THR A 12 0.80 10.13 -37.47
CA THR A 12 -0.41 9.64 -36.79
C THR A 12 -0.12 8.60 -35.70
N LEU A 13 1.15 8.34 -35.39
CA LEU A 13 1.54 7.88 -34.05
C LEU A 13 1.58 9.09 -33.10
N LEU A 14 0.52 9.90 -33.13
CA LEU A 14 0.17 10.76 -32.02
C LEU A 14 -0.14 9.79 -30.89
N ASN A 15 0.69 9.80 -29.85
CA ASN A 15 0.37 9.22 -28.55
C ASN A 15 -1.04 9.68 -28.21
N SER A 16 -2.01 8.80 -28.44
CA SER A 16 -3.39 9.07 -28.07
C SER A 16 -3.37 8.96 -26.56
N ILE A 17 -3.32 10.11 -25.89
CA ILE A 17 -3.45 10.17 -24.44
C ILE A 17 -4.86 9.70 -24.16
N TYR A 18 -5.00 8.39 -23.87
CA TYR A 18 -6.27 7.80 -23.53
C TYR A 18 -6.60 8.27 -22.12
N SER A 19 -7.45 9.28 -22.03
CA SER A 19 -8.08 9.66 -20.76
C SER A 19 -9.29 8.79 -20.51
N VAL A 20 -9.57 8.51 -19.24
CA VAL A 20 -10.74 7.74 -18.82
C VAL A 20 -11.65 8.62 -17.98
N THR A 21 -12.88 8.83 -18.46
CA THR A 21 -13.87 9.63 -17.73
C THR A 21 -14.52 8.81 -16.61
N ILE A 22 -14.39 9.29 -15.38
CA ILE A 22 -15.13 8.82 -14.22
C ILE A 22 -16.30 9.78 -13.97
N ASN A 23 -17.52 9.28 -14.13
CA ASN A 23 -18.70 10.08 -13.86
C ASN A 23 -18.98 10.14 -12.36
N TYR A 24 -19.39 11.29 -11.84
CA TYR A 24 -19.82 11.45 -10.46
C TYR A 24 -21.04 12.35 -10.31
N ASN A 25 -21.64 12.34 -9.11
CA ASN A 25 -22.78 13.14 -8.72
C ASN A 25 -22.73 13.50 -7.23
N PHE A 26 -23.16 14.71 -6.88
CA PHE A 26 -23.35 15.14 -5.50
C PHE A 26 -24.84 15.12 -5.11
N ASP A 27 -25.12 14.75 -3.86
CA ASP A 27 -26.43 15.01 -3.28
C ASP A 27 -26.63 16.53 -3.11
N LYS A 28 -27.84 17.02 -3.39
CA LYS A 28 -28.16 18.45 -3.33
C LYS A 28 -28.10 19.04 -1.93
N ASN A 29 -28.13 18.19 -0.91
CA ASN A 29 -28.10 18.61 0.50
C ASN A 29 -26.69 18.56 1.10
N ASN A 30 -25.66 18.24 0.31
CA ASN A 30 -24.29 18.28 0.80
C ASN A 30 -23.90 19.71 1.19
N SER A 31 -23.15 19.80 2.28
CA SER A 31 -22.44 21.02 2.67
C SER A 31 -21.35 21.38 1.64
N PRO A 32 -21.13 22.68 1.39
CA PRO A 32 -20.08 23.13 0.46
C PRO A 32 -18.67 22.62 0.82
N GLU A 33 -18.41 22.40 2.10
CA GLU A 33 -17.13 21.90 2.61
C GLU A 33 -16.84 20.46 2.15
N ILE A 34 -17.87 19.61 2.11
CA ILE A 34 -17.75 18.22 1.64
C ILE A 34 -17.50 18.20 0.13
N ASP A 35 -18.32 18.92 -0.63
CA ASP A 35 -18.19 18.99 -2.08
C ASP A 35 -16.81 19.52 -2.48
N LYS A 36 -16.32 20.55 -1.76
CA LYS A 36 -14.96 21.07 -1.95
C LYS A 36 -13.90 20.01 -1.66
N CYS A 37 -13.96 19.32 -0.53
CA CYS A 37 -12.97 18.30 -0.17
C CYS A 37 -12.86 17.18 -1.22
N ILE A 38 -13.99 16.79 -1.81
CA ILE A 38 -14.03 15.77 -2.85
C ILE A 38 -13.51 16.30 -4.18
N ARG A 39 -13.85 17.52 -4.57
CA ARG A 39 -13.33 18.14 -5.80
C ARG A 39 -11.81 18.34 -5.73
N ASP A 40 -11.30 18.85 -4.60
CA ASP A 40 -9.86 19.02 -4.38
C ASP A 40 -9.14 17.65 -4.47
N ALA A 41 -9.69 16.60 -3.86
CA ALA A 41 -9.13 15.25 -3.94
C ALA A 41 -9.20 14.63 -5.34
N MET A 42 -10.26 14.91 -6.11
CA MET A 42 -10.37 14.49 -7.52
C MET A 42 -9.28 15.16 -8.37
N GLU A 43 -9.03 16.46 -8.16
CA GLU A 43 -8.00 17.21 -8.88
C GLU A 43 -6.60 16.61 -8.65
N GLU A 44 -6.24 16.30 -7.40
CA GLU A 44 -4.98 15.63 -7.09
C GLU A 44 -4.87 14.24 -7.78
N ILE A 45 -5.97 13.47 -7.83
CA ILE A 45 -5.98 12.18 -8.53
C ILE A 45 -5.80 12.37 -10.04
N MET A 46 -6.41 13.40 -10.64
CA MET A 46 -6.27 13.70 -12.06
C MET A 46 -4.83 14.08 -12.43
N ASP A 47 -4.12 14.80 -11.56
CA ASP A 47 -2.73 15.17 -11.80
C ASP A 47 -1.81 13.95 -11.88
N GLU A 48 -2.08 12.91 -11.09
CA GLU A 48 -1.27 11.70 -11.00
C GLU A 48 -1.70 10.57 -11.94
N THR A 49 -2.85 10.71 -12.59
CA THR A 49 -3.47 9.65 -13.40
C THR A 49 -3.94 10.13 -14.77
N CYS A 50 -4.51 9.25 -15.58
CA CYS A 50 -5.19 9.62 -16.83
C CYS A 50 -6.71 9.81 -16.64
N LEU A 51 -7.17 9.81 -15.38
CA LEU A 51 -8.59 9.93 -15.09
C LEU A 51 -9.05 11.37 -15.28
N ILE A 52 -10.31 11.53 -15.70
CA ILE A 52 -11.00 12.81 -15.75
C ILE A 52 -12.32 12.64 -15.01
N PHE A 53 -12.57 13.46 -14.00
CA PHE A 53 -13.85 13.43 -13.28
C PHE A 53 -14.85 14.37 -13.93
N GLU A 54 -16.02 13.85 -14.30
CA GLU A 54 -17.10 14.64 -14.91
C GLU A 54 -18.41 14.44 -14.15
N GLU A 55 -19.10 15.53 -13.85
CA GLU A 55 -20.39 15.48 -13.18
C GLU A 55 -21.48 15.06 -14.18
N ASN A 56 -22.22 13.99 -13.89
CA ASN A 56 -23.23 13.45 -14.81
C ASN A 56 -24.44 12.85 -14.06
N PRO A 57 -25.48 13.66 -13.80
CA PRO A 57 -26.64 13.25 -12.98
C PRO A 57 -27.53 12.20 -13.63
N ILE A 58 -27.29 11.87 -14.90
CA ILE A 58 -28.09 10.92 -15.67
C ILE A 58 -27.42 9.54 -15.69
N ASN A 59 -26.11 9.46 -15.39
CA ASN A 59 -25.38 8.21 -15.47
C ASN A 59 -25.60 7.34 -14.21
N PRO A 60 -26.24 6.15 -14.33
CA PRO A 60 -26.47 5.26 -13.19
C PRO A 60 -25.18 4.61 -12.66
N GLU A 61 -24.10 4.62 -13.45
CA GLU A 61 -22.81 4.05 -13.08
C GLU A 61 -21.88 5.05 -12.39
N ALA A 62 -22.32 6.32 -12.23
CA ALA A 62 -21.56 7.38 -11.59
C ALA A 62 -21.33 7.11 -10.10
N LEU A 63 -20.19 7.59 -9.58
CA LEU A 63 -19.98 7.67 -8.14
C LEU A 63 -20.94 8.69 -7.53
N PHE A 64 -21.65 8.31 -6.47
CA PHE A 64 -22.59 9.20 -5.79
C PHE A 64 -22.02 9.62 -4.44
N PHE A 65 -21.89 10.92 -4.20
CA PHE A 65 -21.31 11.49 -2.99
C PHE A 65 -22.39 12.13 -2.13
N ILE A 66 -22.56 11.65 -0.89
CA ILE A 66 -23.59 12.11 0.03
C ILE A 66 -23.03 12.42 1.42
N GLU A 67 -23.46 13.53 1.99
CA GLU A 67 -23.21 13.89 3.38
C GLU A 67 -23.96 12.95 4.33
N SER A 68 -23.27 12.43 5.34
CA SER A 68 -23.87 11.57 6.35
C SER A 68 -23.11 11.64 7.68
N GLY A 69 -23.65 11.11 8.78
CA GLY A 69 -22.97 11.09 10.09
C GLY A 69 -21.79 10.13 10.23
N HIS A 70 -21.36 9.51 9.13
CA HIS A 70 -20.23 8.59 9.07
C HIS A 70 -19.63 8.69 7.66
N CYS A 71 -18.52 8.01 7.44
CA CYS A 71 -17.89 8.00 6.14
C CYS A 71 -17.88 6.57 5.63
N SER A 72 -18.10 6.30 4.36
CA SER A 72 -18.14 4.91 3.91
C SER A 72 -18.14 4.84 2.41
N TRP A 73 -17.69 3.71 1.90
CA TRP A 73 -17.91 3.34 0.52
C TRP A 73 -18.85 2.14 0.50
N GLN A 74 -19.95 2.28 -0.23
CA GLN A 74 -20.93 1.23 -0.45
C GLN A 74 -20.90 0.83 -1.93
N ALA A 75 -20.32 -0.34 -2.21
CA ALA A 75 -20.12 -0.80 -3.58
C ALA A 75 -21.44 -1.11 -4.32
N ALA A 76 -22.47 -1.55 -3.60
CA ALA A 76 -23.75 -1.99 -4.18
C ALA A 76 -24.48 -0.89 -4.96
N ASN A 77 -24.37 0.36 -4.51
CA ASN A 77 -25.03 1.54 -5.08
C ASN A 77 -24.01 2.63 -5.46
N LYS A 78 -22.72 2.28 -5.48
CA LYS A 78 -21.60 3.20 -5.75
C LYS A 78 -21.66 4.51 -4.97
N THR A 79 -22.07 4.42 -3.71
CA THR A 79 -22.26 5.61 -2.86
C THR A 79 -21.09 5.78 -1.89
N VAL A 80 -20.53 6.98 -1.89
CA VAL A 80 -19.55 7.46 -0.93
C VAL A 80 -20.28 8.33 0.09
N HIS A 81 -20.31 7.89 1.33
CA HIS A 81 -20.78 8.67 2.46
C HIS A 81 -19.63 9.44 3.08
N LEU A 82 -19.86 10.69 3.46
CA LEU A 82 -18.87 11.55 4.12
C LEU A 82 -19.50 12.29 5.29
N GLY A 83 -18.89 12.19 6.46
CA GLY A 83 -19.22 13.03 7.60
C GLY A 83 -18.28 14.20 7.76
N VAL A 84 -18.72 15.19 8.54
CA VAL A 84 -17.93 16.38 8.88
C VAL A 84 -16.56 16.02 9.49
N ASP A 85 -16.50 14.92 10.23
CA ASP A 85 -15.26 14.43 10.85
C ASP A 85 -14.28 13.78 9.84
N CYS A 86 -14.68 13.62 8.58
CA CYS A 86 -13.86 13.07 7.50
C CYS A 86 -13.38 14.10 6.47
N ILE A 87 -13.69 15.38 6.69
CA ILE A 87 -13.29 16.44 5.77
C ILE A 87 -11.82 16.80 6.05
N ASN A 88 -10.91 15.99 5.52
CA ASN A 88 -9.50 16.33 5.39
C ASN A 88 -8.95 15.75 4.08
N ALA A 89 -7.91 16.39 3.53
CA ALA A 89 -7.38 16.08 2.19
C ALA A 89 -7.09 14.58 2.02
N LYS A 90 -6.36 13.98 2.98
CA LYS A 90 -6.00 12.56 2.95
C LYS A 90 -7.22 11.64 2.93
N THR A 91 -8.21 11.90 3.78
CA THR A 91 -9.40 11.04 3.91
C THR A 91 -10.29 11.10 2.66
N CYS A 92 -10.47 12.29 2.10
CA CYS A 92 -11.23 12.48 0.85
C CYS A 92 -10.54 11.76 -0.34
N GLN A 93 -9.21 11.82 -0.42
CA GLN A 93 -8.47 11.11 -1.46
C GLN A 93 -8.49 9.59 -1.27
N ASP A 94 -8.31 9.09 -0.04
CA ASP A 94 -8.35 7.66 0.28
C ASP A 94 -9.72 7.06 -0.03
N ILE A 95 -10.83 7.75 0.27
CA ILE A 95 -12.18 7.23 0.04
C ILE A 95 -12.55 7.17 -1.45
N ILE A 96 -12.15 8.17 -2.24
CA ILE A 96 -12.35 8.16 -3.70
C ILE A 96 -11.51 7.03 -4.30
N THR A 97 -10.25 6.93 -3.92
CA THR A 97 -9.40 5.91 -4.53
C THR A 97 -9.82 4.51 -4.13
N ARG A 98 -10.35 4.32 -2.92
CA ARG A 98 -10.99 3.08 -2.51
C ARG A 98 -12.23 2.77 -3.36
N ALA A 99 -13.11 3.74 -3.60
CA ALA A 99 -14.27 3.56 -4.47
C ALA A 99 -13.87 3.11 -5.88
N LEU A 100 -12.72 3.58 -6.37
CA LEU A 100 -12.22 3.28 -7.71
C LEU A 100 -11.38 2.00 -7.80
N THR A 101 -10.65 1.60 -6.76
CA THR A 101 -9.69 0.48 -6.81
C THR A 101 -10.07 -0.71 -5.94
N SER A 102 -10.91 -0.53 -4.92
CA SER A 102 -11.18 -1.48 -3.84
C SER A 102 -9.99 -1.83 -2.94
N ASP A 103 -8.74 -1.64 -3.39
CA ASP A 103 -7.63 -2.47 -2.89
C ASP A 103 -6.45 -1.74 -2.21
N ARG A 104 -6.20 -0.40 -2.32
CA ARG A 104 -5.01 0.25 -1.69
C ARG A 104 -5.14 1.73 -1.25
N PRO A 105 -4.46 2.18 -0.17
CA PRO A 105 -4.38 3.60 0.24
C PRO A 105 -3.42 4.43 -0.64
N TYR A 106 -3.61 5.76 -0.62
CA TYR A 106 -2.76 6.73 -1.33
C TYR A 106 -1.35 6.82 -0.68
N PRO A 107 -0.23 7.03 -1.43
CA PRO A 107 -0.05 7.29 -2.88
C PRO A 107 0.08 6.03 -3.77
N ILE A 108 0.07 4.84 -3.19
CA ILE A 108 0.08 3.57 -3.96
C ILE A 108 -1.17 3.45 -4.86
N ALA A 109 -2.24 4.12 -4.43
CA ALA A 109 -3.54 4.14 -5.06
C ALA A 109 -3.52 4.75 -6.47
N SER A 110 -2.81 5.86 -6.71
CA SER A 110 -2.74 6.48 -8.05
C SER A 110 -2.05 5.56 -9.07
N ARG A 111 -1.03 4.81 -8.64
CA ARG A 111 -0.34 3.81 -9.49
C ARG A 111 -1.24 2.61 -9.77
N THR A 112 -2.01 2.18 -8.77
CA THR A 112 -3.04 1.14 -8.94
C THR A 112 -4.13 1.59 -9.92
N LEU A 113 -4.56 2.85 -9.84
CA LEU A 113 -5.47 3.45 -10.82
C LEU A 113 -4.86 3.46 -12.23
N ASN A 114 -3.59 3.85 -12.35
CA ASN A 114 -2.89 3.87 -13.64
C ASN A 114 -2.82 2.48 -14.27
N ILE A 115 -2.57 1.43 -13.50
CA ILE A 115 -2.64 0.04 -13.98
C ILE A 115 -4.08 -0.32 -14.37
N LYS A 116 -5.05 -0.07 -13.49
CA LYS A 116 -6.46 -0.46 -13.68
C LYS A 116 -7.10 0.17 -14.93
N TYR A 117 -6.76 1.43 -15.18
CA TYR A 117 -7.32 2.23 -16.28
C TYR A 117 -6.35 2.39 -17.46
N ASN A 118 -5.22 1.67 -17.44
CA ASN A 118 -4.22 1.67 -18.50
C ASN A 118 -3.69 3.07 -18.88
N CYS A 119 -3.34 3.86 -17.87
CA CYS A 119 -2.76 5.18 -18.03
C CYS A 119 -1.28 5.07 -18.44
N THR A 120 -1.01 4.91 -19.73
CA THR A 120 0.33 4.62 -20.28
C THR A 120 1.37 5.72 -20.06
N ASP A 121 0.92 6.96 -19.90
CA ASP A 121 1.80 8.13 -19.77
C ASP A 121 2.06 8.50 -18.29
N LYS A 122 1.62 7.65 -17.36
CA LYS A 122 1.77 7.84 -15.91
C LYS A 122 2.49 6.65 -15.30
N CYS A 123 3.15 6.87 -14.15
CA CYS A 123 3.86 5.80 -13.47
C CYS A 123 2.89 4.69 -13.04
N THR A 124 3.25 3.45 -13.36
CA THR A 124 2.53 2.23 -12.95
C THR A 124 3.32 1.40 -11.95
N LEU A 125 4.62 1.69 -11.76
CA LEU A 125 5.47 1.00 -10.79
C LEU A 125 4.95 1.21 -9.36
N ILE A 126 4.82 0.11 -8.61
CA ILE A 126 4.44 0.12 -7.19
C ILE A 126 5.63 -0.29 -6.35
N CYS A 127 6.15 0.64 -5.56
CA CYS A 127 7.19 0.39 -4.58
C CYS A 127 6.61 -0.32 -3.35
N GLU A 128 7.43 -1.15 -2.72
CA GLU A 128 7.12 -1.92 -1.52
C GLU A 128 7.92 -1.39 -0.33
N ASN A 129 7.56 -1.84 0.87
CA ASN A 129 8.35 -1.65 2.09
C ASN A 129 8.76 -0.18 2.35
N GLY A 130 7.82 0.74 2.12
CA GLY A 130 8.00 2.18 2.35
C GLY A 130 8.77 2.92 1.25
N GLY A 131 9.07 2.26 0.13
CA GLY A 131 9.65 2.92 -1.03
C GLY A 131 8.70 3.95 -1.67
N GLN A 132 9.28 4.97 -2.30
CA GLN A 132 8.55 6.05 -2.96
C GLN A 132 8.93 6.12 -4.44
N VAL A 133 7.98 6.41 -5.30
CA VAL A 133 8.26 6.60 -6.73
C VAL A 133 8.78 8.02 -6.94
N ASN A 134 9.94 8.16 -7.59
CA ASN A 134 10.51 9.45 -7.95
C ASN A 134 9.95 9.98 -9.28
N GLY A 135 10.40 11.17 -9.69
CA GLY A 135 9.95 11.82 -10.93
C GLY A 135 10.25 11.04 -12.22
N ASN A 136 11.11 10.02 -12.18
CA ASN A 136 11.46 9.17 -13.31
C ASN A 136 10.69 7.83 -13.31
N CYS A 137 9.67 7.68 -12.47
CA CYS A 137 8.94 6.43 -12.26
C CYS A 137 9.81 5.27 -11.73
N GLU A 138 10.88 5.56 -10.99
CA GLU A 138 11.73 4.57 -10.32
C GLU A 138 11.47 4.59 -8.81
N CYS A 139 11.66 3.44 -8.15
CA CYS A 139 11.51 3.37 -6.70
C CYS A 139 12.78 3.82 -5.96
N GLU A 140 12.60 4.82 -5.10
CA GLU A 140 13.55 5.20 -4.05
C GLU A 140 13.23 4.41 -2.78
N CYS A 141 14.12 3.47 -2.44
CA CYS A 141 13.88 2.54 -1.34
C CYS A 141 14.19 3.14 0.02
N ALA A 142 13.33 2.83 0.98
CA ALA A 142 13.54 3.13 2.39
C ALA A 142 14.77 2.37 2.95
N TYR A 143 15.21 2.80 4.13
CA TYR A 143 16.31 2.15 4.84
C TYR A 143 16.11 0.63 4.95
N GLY A 144 17.18 -0.12 4.70
CA GLY A 144 17.18 -1.59 4.81
C GLY A 144 16.75 -2.32 3.54
N PHE A 145 16.15 -1.64 2.56
CA PHE A 145 15.61 -2.27 1.34
C PHE A 145 16.40 -1.93 0.07
N LYS A 146 16.23 -2.77 -0.96
CA LYS A 146 16.75 -2.62 -2.32
C LYS A 146 15.84 -3.35 -3.31
N GLY A 147 16.17 -3.28 -4.60
CA GLY A 147 15.40 -3.90 -5.69
C GLY A 147 14.67 -2.84 -6.50
N GLU A 148 14.13 -3.24 -7.64
CA GLU A 148 13.39 -2.34 -8.53
C GLU A 148 12.12 -1.81 -7.85
N ARG A 149 11.52 -2.60 -6.95
CA ARG A 149 10.31 -2.28 -6.21
C ARG A 149 10.57 -2.22 -4.71
N CYS A 150 11.83 -2.17 -4.26
CA CYS A 150 12.19 -2.22 -2.83
C CYS A 150 11.74 -3.50 -2.12
N GLU A 151 11.60 -4.58 -2.88
CA GLU A 151 11.08 -5.87 -2.44
C GLU A 151 12.13 -6.75 -1.74
N GLN A 152 13.41 -6.35 -1.76
CA GLN A 152 14.52 -7.15 -1.24
C GLN A 152 15.19 -6.46 -0.05
N LEU A 153 15.78 -7.26 0.85
CA LEU A 153 16.61 -6.76 1.94
C LEU A 153 18.02 -6.44 1.44
N LYS A 154 18.49 -5.22 1.71
CA LYS A 154 19.80 -4.76 1.23
C LYS A 154 20.94 -5.57 1.86
N MET A 155 20.82 -5.87 3.14
CA MET A 155 21.87 -6.49 3.96
C MET A 155 21.62 -7.98 4.24
N GLU A 156 20.76 -8.65 3.48
CA GLU A 156 20.45 -10.08 3.67
C GLU A 156 21.70 -10.98 3.69
N HIS A 157 22.67 -10.70 2.82
CA HIS A 157 23.95 -11.40 2.76
C HIS A 157 24.82 -11.29 4.03
N MET A 158 24.47 -10.40 4.96
CA MET A 158 25.16 -10.19 6.24
C MET A 158 24.48 -10.93 7.40
N PHE A 159 23.36 -11.61 7.18
CA PHE A 159 22.64 -12.29 8.26
C PHE A 159 23.48 -13.41 8.87
N THR A 160 23.51 -13.43 10.20
CA THR A 160 24.27 -14.41 10.98
C THR A 160 23.37 -15.38 11.73
N ASP A 161 22.05 -15.17 11.67
CA ASP A 161 21.01 -15.98 12.29
C ASP A 161 19.99 -16.39 11.22
N ASN A 162 19.46 -17.61 11.33
CA ASN A 162 18.57 -18.19 10.31
C ASN A 162 17.12 -17.71 10.43
N ASN A 163 16.73 -17.09 11.56
CA ASN A 163 15.40 -16.51 11.73
C ASN A 163 15.27 -15.12 11.11
N CYS A 164 16.35 -14.56 10.53
CA CYS A 164 16.34 -13.25 9.88
C CYS A 164 15.70 -13.34 8.50
N GLY A 165 15.08 -12.23 8.06
CA GLY A 165 14.47 -12.09 6.75
C GLY A 165 13.03 -11.61 6.83
N PHE A 166 12.27 -11.90 5.78
CA PHE A 166 10.83 -11.70 5.77
C PHE A 166 10.17 -12.78 6.63
N ILE A 167 9.22 -12.37 7.46
CA ILE A 167 8.38 -13.28 8.24
C ILE A 167 7.14 -13.59 7.41
N ASP A 168 7.01 -14.85 7.01
CA ASP A 168 5.95 -15.31 6.11
C ASP A 168 4.57 -15.37 6.81
N ASP A 169 3.53 -14.89 6.11
CA ASP A 169 2.06 -15.09 6.19
C ASP A 169 1.39 -15.52 7.52
N GLU A 170 1.92 -15.10 8.66
CA GLU A 170 1.23 -15.22 9.95
C GLU A 170 0.56 -13.90 10.33
N SER A 171 -0.76 -13.91 10.45
CA SER A 171 -1.54 -12.77 10.99
C SER A 171 -1.16 -12.40 12.43
N SER A 172 -0.40 -13.25 13.13
CA SER A 172 0.22 -12.96 14.42
C SER A 172 1.31 -13.96 14.74
N GLY A 173 2.36 -13.52 15.43
CA GLY A 173 3.47 -14.38 15.80
C GLY A 173 4.44 -13.68 16.75
N THR A 174 5.64 -14.25 16.85
CA THR A 174 6.76 -13.71 17.63
C THR A 174 8.01 -13.70 16.76
N VAL A 175 8.83 -12.66 16.87
CA VAL A 175 10.16 -12.61 16.28
C VAL A 175 11.22 -12.54 17.37
N SER A 176 12.25 -13.36 17.21
CA SER A 176 13.43 -13.45 18.06
C SER A 176 14.55 -14.15 17.30
N LEU A 177 15.78 -14.08 17.83
CA LEU A 177 16.89 -14.88 17.32
C LEU A 177 16.63 -16.38 17.48
N SER A 178 17.26 -17.21 16.65
CA SER A 178 17.15 -18.67 16.70
C SER A 178 17.66 -19.29 18.01
N THR A 179 18.43 -18.53 18.79
CA THR A 179 18.97 -18.94 20.09
C THR A 179 18.04 -18.58 21.26
N TYR A 180 17.05 -17.71 21.08
CA TYR A 180 16.14 -17.31 22.16
C TYR A 180 15.31 -18.51 22.66
N PRO A 181 15.10 -18.69 23.99
CA PRO A 181 15.42 -17.78 25.10
C PRO A 181 16.83 -17.93 25.70
N ASP A 182 17.70 -18.74 25.07
CA ASP A 182 19.10 -18.85 25.48
C ASP A 182 19.92 -17.63 24.99
N TYR A 183 21.17 -17.55 25.46
CA TYR A 183 22.07 -16.46 25.12
C TYR A 183 22.63 -16.60 23.70
N ILE A 184 22.90 -15.45 23.07
CA ILE A 184 23.55 -15.35 21.77
C ILE A 184 24.92 -16.04 21.82
N THR A 185 25.10 -17.06 20.98
CA THR A 185 26.33 -17.87 20.95
C THR A 185 27.34 -17.41 19.91
N LYS A 186 26.91 -16.62 18.91
CA LYS A 186 27.75 -16.11 17.82
C LYS A 186 27.72 -14.58 17.83
N LYS A 187 28.88 -13.95 18.02
CA LYS A 187 29.05 -12.49 17.92
C LYS A 187 30.12 -12.17 16.85
N PRO A 188 29.96 -11.08 16.08
CA PRO A 188 28.79 -10.20 16.06
C PRO A 188 27.60 -10.91 15.41
N THR A 189 26.39 -10.53 15.83
CA THR A 189 25.13 -10.94 15.20
C THR A 189 24.53 -9.75 14.45
N PHE A 190 24.14 -9.99 13.21
CA PHE A 190 23.33 -9.07 12.43
C PHE A 190 22.07 -9.76 11.95
N CYS A 191 20.92 -9.14 12.23
CA CYS A 191 19.62 -9.68 11.87
C CYS A 191 18.65 -8.56 11.50
N GLN A 192 17.84 -8.79 10.47
CA GLN A 192 16.71 -7.94 10.13
C GLN A 192 15.47 -8.81 10.00
N TRP A 193 14.41 -8.48 10.73
CA TRP A 193 13.09 -9.10 10.57
C TRP A 193 12.16 -8.11 9.89
N VAL A 194 11.51 -8.54 8.80
CA VAL A 194 10.47 -7.76 8.13
C VAL A 194 9.15 -8.46 8.34
N ILE A 195 8.29 -7.85 9.14
CA ILE A 195 6.92 -8.30 9.32
C ILE A 195 6.06 -7.47 8.38
N LYS A 196 5.27 -8.14 7.52
CA LYS A 196 4.46 -7.50 6.49
C LYS A 196 3.07 -8.11 6.46
N ALA A 197 2.05 -7.26 6.39
CA ALA A 197 0.68 -7.70 6.18
C ALA A 197 0.43 -7.87 4.68
N GLU A 198 -0.20 -8.98 4.30
CA GLU A 198 -0.65 -9.23 2.93
C GLU A 198 -1.57 -8.10 2.43
N ASN A 199 -2.49 -7.66 3.29
CA ASN A 199 -3.41 -6.59 2.98
C ASN A 199 -2.73 -5.22 3.24
N PRO A 200 -2.57 -4.38 2.19
CA PRO A 200 -1.90 -3.09 2.31
C PRO A 200 -2.67 -2.05 3.14
N TRP A 201 -3.92 -2.32 3.52
CA TRP A 201 -4.71 -1.52 4.45
C TRP A 201 -4.50 -1.90 5.91
N GLU A 202 -3.83 -3.01 6.18
CA GLU A 202 -3.51 -3.44 7.53
C GLU A 202 -2.20 -2.79 7.98
N SER A 203 -2.08 -2.57 9.28
CA SER A 203 -0.84 -2.15 9.93
C SER A 203 -0.33 -3.31 10.77
N ILE A 204 0.96 -3.30 11.11
CA ILE A 204 1.52 -4.22 12.08
C ILE A 204 1.40 -3.59 13.46
N GLU A 205 0.77 -4.30 14.38
CA GLU A 205 0.78 -3.98 15.79
C GLU A 205 1.74 -4.92 16.51
N PHE A 206 2.65 -4.39 17.33
CA PHE A 206 3.65 -5.20 18.03
C PHE A 206 3.94 -4.67 19.43
N GLU A 207 4.50 -5.54 20.26
CA GLU A 207 4.95 -5.24 21.62
C GLU A 207 6.29 -5.92 21.90
N PHE A 208 7.15 -5.24 22.66
CA PHE A 208 8.38 -5.84 23.19
C PHE A 208 8.03 -6.67 24.42
N ILE A 209 8.31 -7.97 24.37
CA ILE A 209 8.15 -8.89 25.50
C ILE A 209 9.41 -8.88 26.36
N ASP A 210 10.57 -8.97 25.71
CA ASP A 210 11.88 -8.95 26.35
C ASP A 210 12.86 -8.12 25.51
N ILE A 211 13.76 -7.41 26.19
CA ILE A 211 14.87 -6.67 25.58
C ILE A 211 16.11 -6.93 26.42
N ASP A 212 16.91 -7.89 25.99
CA ASP A 212 18.16 -8.24 26.64
C ASP A 212 19.33 -7.97 25.69
N LEU A 213 19.91 -6.78 25.82
CA LEU A 213 20.94 -6.23 24.92
C LEU A 213 22.14 -5.72 25.75
N ALA A 214 23.32 -5.72 25.14
CA ALA A 214 24.53 -5.27 25.80
C ALA A 214 24.46 -3.78 26.20
N SER A 215 24.59 -3.53 27.52
CA SER A 215 24.50 -2.21 28.16
C SER A 215 25.69 -1.91 29.09
N GLU A 216 26.71 -2.76 29.07
CA GLU A 216 27.92 -2.62 29.89
C GLU A 216 29.09 -2.00 29.09
N ASN A 217 30.06 -1.41 29.78
CA ASN A 217 31.30 -0.86 29.21
C ASN A 217 31.10 0.21 28.11
N LEU A 218 30.05 1.02 28.25
CA LEU A 218 29.65 2.03 27.27
C LEU A 218 30.62 3.22 27.22
N ALA A 219 30.91 3.70 26.00
CA ALA A 219 31.60 4.97 25.82
C ALA A 219 30.76 6.14 26.37
N PRO A 220 31.38 7.28 26.75
CA PRO A 220 30.64 8.46 27.21
C PRO A 220 29.56 8.89 26.20
N GLY A 221 28.30 8.93 26.65
CA GLY A 221 27.14 9.33 25.83
C GLY A 221 26.48 8.19 25.04
N GLN A 222 27.06 6.98 25.04
CA GLN A 222 26.45 5.80 24.45
C GLN A 222 25.47 5.16 25.45
N ARG A 223 24.32 4.69 24.95
CA ARG A 223 23.29 4.03 25.78
C ARG A 223 23.37 2.51 25.71
N CYS A 224 23.78 1.98 24.57
CA CYS A 224 23.84 0.56 24.29
C CYS A 224 25.04 0.23 23.43
N GLU A 225 25.66 -0.91 23.71
CA GLU A 225 26.73 -1.48 22.90
C GLU A 225 26.15 -2.24 21.71
N ASP A 226 25.03 -2.94 21.93
CA ASP A 226 24.20 -3.47 20.85
C ASP A 226 23.20 -2.40 20.36
N SER A 227 22.76 -2.51 19.11
CA SER A 227 21.79 -1.59 18.51
C SER A 227 20.58 -2.37 18.03
N LEU A 228 19.40 -2.01 18.53
CA LEU A 228 18.11 -2.48 18.06
C LEU A 228 17.34 -1.29 17.50
N VAL A 229 16.94 -1.32 16.23
CA VAL A 229 16.26 -0.21 15.54
C VAL A 229 14.97 -0.70 14.92
N ILE A 230 13.92 0.11 15.00
CA ILE A 230 12.62 -0.14 14.37
C ILE A 230 12.40 0.90 13.28
N VAL A 231 12.00 0.47 12.09
CA VAL A 231 11.71 1.31 10.93
C VAL A 231 10.28 1.07 10.46
N GLY A 232 9.59 2.14 10.08
CA GLY A 232 8.17 2.12 9.69
C GLY A 232 7.19 2.43 10.82
N VAL A 233 7.66 3.11 11.88
CA VAL A 233 6.86 3.52 13.05
C VAL A 233 7.25 4.95 13.44
N GLU A 234 6.38 5.94 13.21
CA GLU A 234 6.68 7.35 13.46
C GLU A 234 6.99 7.66 14.94
N SER A 235 6.33 6.97 15.87
CA SER A 235 6.50 7.18 17.31
C SER A 235 7.83 6.67 17.87
N LEU A 236 8.58 5.88 17.10
CA LEU A 236 9.86 5.30 17.51
C LEU A 236 10.97 5.87 16.63
N THR A 237 11.81 6.72 17.21
CA THR A 237 12.94 7.32 16.50
C THR A 237 14.27 6.88 17.11
N GLY A 238 15.15 6.35 16.27
CA GLY A 238 16.49 5.91 16.66
C GLY A 238 16.53 4.54 17.36
N PRO A 239 17.68 4.21 17.99
CA PRO A 239 17.86 2.93 18.66
C PRO A 239 17.02 2.78 19.92
N ILE A 240 16.47 1.59 20.09
CA ILE A 240 15.74 1.14 21.28
C ILE A 240 16.70 1.07 22.48
N PRO A 241 16.31 1.64 23.64
CA PRO A 241 17.15 1.59 24.83
C PRO A 241 17.30 0.16 25.37
N CYS A 242 18.46 -0.10 25.96
CA CYS A 242 18.83 -1.37 26.61
C CYS A 242 19.13 -1.20 28.12
N ASP A 243 19.20 0.05 28.58
CA ASP A 243 19.32 0.44 29.99
C ASP A 243 17.97 0.36 30.72
N GLU A 244 17.88 0.88 31.94
CA GLU A 244 16.65 0.88 32.74
C GLU A 244 15.44 1.53 32.03
N SER A 245 15.67 2.43 31.07
CA SER A 245 14.59 3.10 30.32
C SER A 245 13.82 2.14 29.40
N LYS A 246 14.37 0.96 29.08
CA LYS A 246 13.65 -0.08 28.33
C LYS A 246 12.37 -0.56 29.03
N ASN A 247 12.33 -0.48 30.36
CA ASN A 247 11.14 -0.84 31.14
C ASN A 247 9.94 0.08 30.81
N SER A 248 10.17 1.26 30.24
CA SER A 248 9.11 2.17 29.82
C SER A 248 8.45 1.78 28.49
N ILE A 249 9.01 0.83 27.74
CA ILE A 249 8.53 0.39 26.42
C ILE A 249 8.13 -1.08 26.37
N ILE A 250 8.68 -1.92 27.25
CA ILE A 250 8.27 -3.32 27.39
C ILE A 250 6.78 -3.40 27.76
N GLY A 251 6.03 -4.27 27.07
CA GLY A 251 4.58 -4.43 27.21
C GLY A 251 3.74 -3.26 26.67
N LYS A 252 4.36 -2.22 26.09
CA LYS A 252 3.62 -1.21 25.33
C LYS A 252 3.41 -1.68 23.90
N THR A 253 2.24 -1.34 23.39
CA THR A 253 1.85 -1.62 22.02
C THR A 253 2.23 -0.46 21.11
N PHE A 254 2.85 -0.79 19.98
CA PHE A 254 3.21 0.12 18.90
C PHE A 254 2.52 -0.30 17.61
N ARG A 255 2.35 0.65 16.69
CA ARG A 255 1.70 0.41 15.40
C ARG A 255 2.51 1.03 14.28
N SER A 256 2.67 0.29 13.19
CA SER A 256 3.37 0.77 12.00
C SER A 256 2.55 1.79 11.21
N ASP A 257 3.26 2.63 10.46
CA ASP A 257 2.67 3.70 9.64
C ASP A 257 1.98 3.15 8.39
N GLY A 258 2.50 2.02 7.88
CA GLY A 258 1.99 1.26 6.75
C GLY A 258 1.83 -0.23 7.07
N ASN A 259 1.85 -1.07 6.04
CA ASN A 259 1.61 -2.51 6.16
C ASN A 259 2.86 -3.35 6.47
N PHE A 260 3.95 -2.72 6.92
CA PHE A 260 5.17 -3.42 7.28
C PHE A 260 5.87 -2.74 8.47
N VAL A 261 6.74 -3.51 9.14
CA VAL A 261 7.75 -3.00 10.07
C VAL A 261 9.06 -3.74 9.83
N LEU A 262 10.17 -3.02 9.84
CA LEU A 262 11.53 -3.57 9.79
C LEU A 262 12.15 -3.44 11.18
N ILE A 263 12.62 -4.55 11.73
CA ILE A 263 13.28 -4.64 13.02
C ILE A 263 14.72 -5.06 12.76
N GLU A 264 15.69 -4.23 13.11
CA GLU A 264 17.10 -4.49 12.88
C GLU A 264 17.86 -4.64 14.20
N LEU A 265 18.57 -5.76 14.35
CA LEU A 265 19.49 -6.01 15.46
C LEU A 265 20.94 -6.06 14.95
N LYS A 266 21.82 -5.31 15.60
CA LYS A 266 23.28 -5.34 15.44
C LYS A 266 23.90 -5.56 16.81
N THR A 267 24.59 -6.67 17.02
CA THR A 267 25.35 -6.89 18.27
C THR A 267 26.82 -6.56 18.07
N SER A 268 27.44 -6.04 19.12
CA SER A 268 28.88 -5.77 19.14
C SER A 268 29.69 -7.05 19.32
N SER A 269 30.92 -7.03 18.80
CA SER A 269 31.94 -8.06 19.10
C SER A 269 32.61 -7.84 20.46
N TRP A 270 32.44 -6.67 21.07
CA TRP A 270 33.18 -6.24 22.26
C TRP A 270 32.44 -6.48 23.59
N SER A 271 31.20 -6.96 23.54
CA SER A 271 30.43 -7.27 24.74
C SER A 271 30.75 -8.68 25.25
N ASP A 272 31.37 -8.78 26.43
CA ASP A 272 31.66 -10.06 27.10
C ASP A 272 30.41 -10.66 27.80
N GLY A 273 29.37 -9.85 27.98
CA GLY A 273 28.12 -10.26 28.61
C GLY A 273 27.32 -11.27 27.77
N LYS A 274 26.53 -12.08 28.46
CA LYS A 274 25.60 -13.04 27.85
C LYS A 274 24.22 -12.40 27.78
N TYR A 275 23.77 -12.13 26.55
CA TYR A 275 22.52 -11.45 26.26
C TYR A 275 21.69 -12.34 25.33
N LYS A 276 20.37 -12.36 25.50
CA LYS A 276 19.44 -13.18 24.69
C LYS A 276 19.00 -12.49 23.39
N GLY A 277 19.09 -11.16 23.32
CA GLY A 277 18.46 -10.37 22.28
C GLY A 277 17.01 -9.99 22.63
N PRO A 278 16.25 -9.48 21.64
CA PRO A 278 14.84 -9.13 21.83
C PRO A 278 13.90 -10.30 21.59
N GLU A 279 12.76 -10.28 22.28
CA GLU A 279 11.56 -11.03 21.92
C GLU A 279 10.42 -10.04 21.66
N ILE A 280 9.84 -10.10 20.46
CA ILE A 280 8.83 -9.15 20.02
C ILE A 280 7.62 -9.93 19.51
N LYS A 281 6.46 -9.67 20.10
CA LYS A 281 5.20 -10.27 19.65
C LYS A 281 4.52 -9.29 18.70
N TYR A 282 3.92 -9.82 17.63
CA TYR A 282 3.23 -9.01 16.64
C TYR A 282 1.90 -9.63 16.21
N ARG A 283 1.06 -8.79 15.60
CA ARG A 283 -0.13 -9.19 14.87
C ARG A 283 -0.44 -8.20 13.76
N THR A 284 -1.08 -8.66 12.71
CA THR A 284 -1.74 -7.78 11.77
C THR A 284 -2.92 -7.14 12.49
N TYR A 285 -2.96 -5.83 12.38
CA TYR A 285 -4.04 -5.01 12.86
C TYR A 285 -4.74 -4.45 11.64
N LYS A 286 -5.98 -4.88 11.44
CA LYS A 286 -6.87 -4.20 10.52
C LYS A 286 -7.00 -2.78 11.00
N ARG A 287 -6.28 -1.88 10.31
CA ARG A 287 -6.45 -0.46 10.50
C ARG A 287 -7.91 -0.24 10.14
N SER A 288 -8.68 -0.05 11.19
CA SER A 288 -9.90 0.67 11.10
C SER A 288 -9.53 2.00 10.46
N LEU A 289 -9.64 2.12 9.13
CA LEU A 289 -9.93 3.40 8.49
C LEU A 289 -11.28 3.96 8.98
N PHE A 290 -11.85 3.38 10.04
CA PHE A 290 -13.22 2.92 10.17
C PHE A 290 -13.73 3.07 11.62
N ASP A 291 -13.06 3.85 12.48
CA ASP A 291 -13.72 4.25 13.73
C ASP A 291 -14.90 5.17 13.37
N ASN A 292 -14.75 5.93 12.26
CA ASN A 292 -15.77 6.78 11.67
C ASN A 292 -16.31 6.27 10.34
N ILE A 293 -15.71 5.22 9.77
CA ILE A 293 -16.08 4.71 8.45
C ILE A 293 -16.67 3.30 8.59
N ARG A 294 -17.74 2.92 7.88
CA ARG A 294 -18.28 1.54 7.95
C ARG A 294 -18.45 0.96 6.56
N ILE A 295 -17.89 -0.22 6.31
CA ILE A 295 -18.15 -0.95 5.06
C ILE A 295 -19.47 -1.71 5.21
N LEU A 296 -20.47 -1.36 4.39
CA LEU A 296 -21.71 -2.13 4.28
C LEU A 296 -21.67 -2.93 2.97
N THR A 297 -21.09 -4.13 3.03
CA THR A 297 -21.29 -5.14 1.97
C THR A 297 -22.54 -5.94 2.30
N SER A 298 -23.69 -5.57 1.73
CA SER A 298 -24.81 -6.50 1.68
C SER A 298 -24.58 -7.49 0.54
N GLU A 299 -24.05 -8.67 0.86
CA GLU A 299 -24.18 -9.83 -0.03
C GLU A 299 -25.65 -10.25 -0.03
N ILE A 300 -26.43 -9.77 -1.00
CA ILE A 300 -27.71 -10.39 -1.32
C ILE A 300 -27.39 -11.53 -2.28
N THR A 301 -27.43 -12.74 -1.74
CA THR A 301 -27.46 -13.98 -2.51
C THR A 301 -28.71 -14.00 -3.39
N SER A 302 -28.59 -13.56 -4.64
CA SER A 302 -29.60 -13.85 -5.66
C SER A 302 -29.07 -14.92 -6.61
N ASN A 303 -29.57 -16.12 -6.37
CA ASN A 303 -29.51 -17.25 -7.27
C ASN A 303 -30.18 -16.86 -8.59
N SER A 304 -29.41 -16.71 -9.67
CA SER A 304 -29.97 -16.61 -11.03
C SER A 304 -29.03 -17.27 -12.02
N GLY A 305 -29.47 -18.42 -12.54
CA GLY A 305 -28.76 -19.17 -13.56
C GLY A 305 -28.56 -18.33 -14.82
N TYR A 306 -27.30 -18.22 -15.25
CA TYR A 306 -26.96 -17.65 -16.55
C TYR A 306 -27.16 -18.70 -17.63
N ILE A 307 -28.18 -18.47 -18.47
CA ILE A 307 -28.30 -19.07 -19.79
C ILE A 307 -27.27 -18.35 -20.69
N CYS A 308 -26.28 -19.12 -21.13
CA CYS A 308 -25.28 -18.71 -22.11
C CYS A 308 -25.96 -18.48 -23.47
N THR A 309 -26.13 -17.24 -23.90
CA THR A 309 -26.59 -16.92 -25.26
C THR A 309 -25.42 -16.63 -26.18
N THR A 310 -25.26 -17.53 -27.15
CA THR A 310 -24.39 -17.49 -28.31
C THR A 310 -24.71 -16.32 -29.23
N THR A 311 -23.91 -15.25 -29.22
CA THR A 311 -24.00 -14.18 -30.25
C THR A 311 -22.65 -13.73 -30.83
N GLN A 312 -21.52 -14.33 -30.43
CA GLN A 312 -20.21 -13.96 -30.99
C GLN A 312 -19.73 -14.80 -32.19
N ILE A 313 -20.45 -15.86 -32.59
CA ILE A 313 -20.01 -16.74 -33.71
C ILE A 313 -20.61 -16.29 -35.06
N VAL A 314 -21.69 -15.51 -35.09
CA VAL A 314 -22.36 -15.12 -36.35
C VAL A 314 -21.63 -13.96 -37.07
N LEU A 315 -20.91 -13.11 -36.34
CA LEU A 315 -20.22 -11.96 -36.95
C LEU A 315 -18.96 -12.36 -37.75
N PHE A 316 -18.32 -13.49 -37.43
CA PHE A 316 -17.14 -13.96 -38.14
C PHE A 316 -17.45 -14.69 -39.46
N ILE A 317 -18.66 -15.24 -39.63
CA ILE A 317 -19.05 -15.97 -40.84
C ILE A 317 -19.51 -15.00 -41.95
N VAL A 318 -20.07 -13.84 -41.60
CA VAL A 318 -20.49 -12.84 -42.60
C VAL A 318 -19.29 -12.13 -43.24
N ILE A 319 -18.21 -11.90 -42.49
CA ILE A 319 -17.03 -11.19 -43.00
C ILE A 319 -16.21 -12.07 -43.97
N THR A 320 -16.17 -13.38 -43.79
CA THR A 320 -15.46 -14.28 -44.72
C THR A 320 -16.22 -14.51 -46.03
N ILE A 321 -17.55 -14.45 -46.03
CA ILE A 321 -18.35 -14.58 -47.26
C ILE A 321 -18.27 -13.33 -48.13
N VAL A 322 -18.19 -12.13 -47.53
CA VAL A 322 -18.06 -10.88 -48.30
C VAL A 322 -16.67 -10.73 -48.92
N LEU A 323 -15.60 -11.17 -48.25
CA LEU A 323 -14.23 -11.12 -48.80
C LEU A 323 -13.97 -12.17 -49.91
N ALA A 324 -14.77 -13.23 -49.98
CA ALA A 324 -14.67 -14.24 -51.05
C ALA A 324 -15.35 -13.81 -52.37
N GLN A 325 -16.19 -12.77 -52.37
CA GLN A 325 -16.88 -12.29 -53.58
C GLN A 325 -16.21 -11.09 -54.25
N THR A 326 -15.13 -10.54 -53.67
CA THR A 326 -14.37 -9.41 -54.26
C THR A 326 -13.08 -9.82 -54.96
N HIS A 327 -12.85 -11.13 -55.16
CA HIS A 327 -11.76 -11.67 -55.98
C HIS A 327 -12.30 -12.63 -57.05
N ILE A 328 -13.04 -12.09 -58.02
CA ILE A 328 -13.13 -12.59 -59.40
C ILE A 328 -13.01 -11.40 -60.33
#